data_AF-A0A1E4SQT6-F1
#
_entry.id   AF-A0A1E4SQT6-F1
#
_cell.length_a   1.000
_cell.length_b   1.000
_cell.length_c   1.000
_cell.angle_alpha   90.00
_cell.angle_beta   90.00
_cell.angle_gamma   90.00
#
_symmetry.space_group_name_H-M   'P 1'
#
loop_
_entity.id
_entity.type
_entity.pdbx_description
1 polymer ?
#
loop_
_entity_poly.entity_id
_entity_poly.type
_entity_poly.pdbx_seq_one_letter_code
_entity_poly.pdbx_strand_id
1 'polypeptide(L)'
;IQVPQGIDVNLYPDMTTLLNSNSNLLPPPVESQFVDHKSCQICGKRITRDMSRHMRTHQSEARFTCKFPKGQCRHKLGKFNRPYDYKKHLLNRHFKFDDPCVKRLHNLSDKLFDWGTCPCGLRFMGKDWLDKHILTEDASKKCPIIE
;
A
#
# COMPACT_ATOMS: atom_id res chain seq x y z
N ILE A 1 19.51 -47.74 25.63
CA ILE A 1 18.12 -47.25 25.39
C ILE A 1 18.21 -46.25 24.25
N GLN A 2 17.44 -46.50 23.18
CA GLN A 2 17.41 -45.73 21.93
C GLN A 2 16.90 -44.29 22.11
N VAL A 3 17.46 -43.39 21.30
CA VAL A 3 17.16 -41.93 21.17
C VAL A 3 15.92 -41.71 20.27
N PRO A 4 15.29 -40.51 20.26
CA PRO A 4 15.57 -39.56 19.17
C PRO A 4 15.64 -38.08 19.64
N GLN A 5 16.74 -37.37 19.35
CA GLN A 5 17.00 -36.52 18.18
C GLN A 5 16.48 -35.08 18.29
N GLY A 6 17.45 -34.15 18.40
CA GLY A 6 17.50 -32.94 17.58
C GLY A 6 16.58 -31.79 17.94
N ILE A 7 17.12 -30.79 18.65
CA ILE A 7 16.74 -29.39 18.42
C ILE A 7 18.04 -28.60 18.27
N ASP A 8 18.15 -27.98 17.10
CA ASP A 8 19.29 -27.23 16.56
C ASP A 8 19.64 -26.03 17.45
N VAL A 9 20.91 -25.93 17.84
CA VAL A 9 21.47 -24.91 18.74
C VAL A 9 21.63 -23.54 18.04
N ASN A 10 21.19 -23.38 16.79
CA ASN A 10 21.36 -22.16 15.99
C ASN A 10 20.14 -21.23 15.88
N LEU A 11 19.07 -21.37 16.68
CA LEU A 11 17.88 -20.55 16.41
C LEU A 11 18.02 -19.05 16.73
N TYR A 12 19.00 -18.61 17.54
CA TYR A 12 19.27 -17.18 17.75
C TYR A 12 20.72 -16.93 18.20
N PRO A 13 21.65 -16.53 17.32
CA PRO A 13 22.91 -15.94 17.75
C PRO A 13 22.71 -14.43 17.86
N ASP A 14 22.46 -13.94 19.07
CA ASP A 14 22.96 -12.60 19.45
C ASP A 14 23.55 -12.69 20.85
N MET A 15 24.73 -13.32 20.91
CA MET A 15 25.62 -13.24 22.05
C MET A 15 26.41 -11.94 21.97
N THR A 16 25.75 -10.84 22.33
CA THR A 16 26.49 -9.73 22.94
C THR A 16 26.72 -10.09 24.42
N THR A 17 27.68 -10.97 24.66
CA THR A 17 28.17 -11.32 26.00
C THR A 17 28.94 -10.12 26.56
N LEU A 18 28.23 -9.16 27.16
CA LEU A 18 28.83 -8.22 28.09
C LEU A 18 28.60 -8.75 29.51
N LEU A 19 29.61 -9.41 30.07
CA LEU A 19 29.68 -9.66 31.51
C LEU A 19 29.71 -8.31 32.24
N ASN A 20 28.54 -7.85 32.70
CA ASN A 20 28.46 -6.68 33.56
C ASN A 20 28.66 -7.15 35.01
N SER A 21 29.87 -6.95 35.54
CA SER A 21 30.33 -7.42 36.86
C SER A 21 29.77 -6.64 38.05
N ASN A 22 28.59 -6.01 37.95
CA ASN A 22 28.02 -5.20 39.04
C ASN A 22 26.77 -5.86 39.62
N SER A 23 26.95 -6.59 40.73
CA SER A 23 25.95 -7.36 41.47
C SER A 23 24.89 -6.52 42.24
N ASN A 24 24.91 -5.19 42.13
CA ASN A 24 24.09 -4.29 42.95
C ASN A 24 22.97 -3.55 42.19
N LEU A 25 22.68 -3.90 40.95
CA LEU A 25 21.56 -3.30 40.20
C LEU A 25 20.45 -4.34 40.02
N LEU A 26 19.32 -4.13 40.68
CA LEU A 26 18.10 -4.86 40.36
C LEU A 26 17.69 -4.49 38.92
N PRO A 27 17.58 -5.46 38.00
CA PRO A 27 17.11 -5.16 36.66
C PRO A 27 15.68 -4.60 36.73
N PRO A 28 15.35 -3.59 35.91
CA PRO A 28 13.98 -3.09 35.84
C PRO A 28 13.05 -4.24 35.43
N PRO A 29 11.80 -4.27 35.92
CA PRO A 29 10.84 -5.26 35.47
C PRO A 29 10.59 -5.05 33.98
N VAL A 30 11.19 -5.91 33.16
CA VAL A 30 10.91 -5.96 31.73
C VAL A 30 9.64 -6.78 31.57
N GLU A 31 8.50 -6.10 31.50
CA GLU A 31 7.28 -6.72 31.00
C GLU A 31 7.52 -7.15 29.55
N SER A 32 7.72 -8.44 29.34
CA SER A 32 7.75 -9.04 28.01
C SER A 32 6.34 -9.00 27.43
N GLN A 33 5.95 -7.87 26.86
CA GLN A 33 4.78 -7.83 25.99
C GLN A 33 5.05 -8.73 24.78
N PHE A 34 4.40 -9.89 24.75
CA PHE A 34 4.34 -10.74 23.56
C PHE A 34 3.58 -9.97 22.47
N VAL A 35 4.32 -9.22 21.65
CA VAL A 35 3.74 -8.54 20.50
C VAL A 35 3.44 -9.61 19.45
N ASP A 36 2.20 -10.11 19.41
CA ASP A 36 1.74 -10.95 18.31
C ASP A 36 1.76 -10.13 17.01
N HIS A 37 2.81 -10.32 16.21
CA HIS A 37 3.02 -9.62 14.94
C HIS A 37 1.93 -9.92 13.89
N LYS A 38 1.05 -10.89 14.16
CA LYS A 38 -0.10 -11.19 13.32
C LYS A 38 -1.38 -10.52 13.79
N SER A 39 -1.44 -9.89 14.96
CA SER A 39 -2.66 -9.25 15.46
C SER A 39 -2.51 -7.73 15.48
N CYS A 40 -3.45 -7.01 14.88
CA CYS A 40 -3.40 -5.55 14.86
C CYS A 40 -3.76 -4.98 16.24
N GLN A 41 -2.88 -4.17 16.81
CA GLN A 41 -3.11 -3.54 18.12
C GLN A 41 -4.25 -2.51 18.13
N ILE A 42 -4.63 -1.96 16.98
CA ILE A 42 -5.68 -0.93 16.89
C ILE A 42 -7.07 -1.55 16.80
N CYS A 43 -7.22 -2.66 16.06
CA CYS A 43 -8.54 -3.26 15.80
C CYS A 43 -8.67 -4.74 16.21
N GLY A 44 -7.62 -5.31 16.80
CA GLY A 44 -7.58 -6.71 17.24
C GLY A 44 -7.61 -7.75 16.11
N LYS A 45 -7.65 -7.33 14.84
CA LYS A 45 -7.79 -8.26 13.72
C LYS A 45 -6.49 -9.00 13.46
N ARG A 46 -6.61 -10.32 13.25
CA ARG A 46 -5.49 -11.16 12.81
C ARG A 46 -5.21 -10.94 11.31
N ILE A 47 -4.04 -10.38 11.00
CA ILE A 47 -3.52 -10.09 9.68
C ILE A 47 -2.50 -11.16 9.31
N THR A 48 -2.86 -11.99 8.34
CA THR A 48 -2.02 -13.11 7.89
C THR A 48 -1.03 -12.74 6.79
N ARG A 49 -1.27 -11.62 6.09
CA ARG A 49 -0.47 -11.22 4.92
C ARG A 49 0.61 -10.19 5.26
N ASP A 50 0.22 -8.94 5.47
CA ASP A 50 1.13 -7.81 5.55
C ASP A 50 0.56 -6.79 6.54
N MET A 51 1.12 -6.79 7.76
CA MET A 51 0.69 -5.90 8.84
C MET A 51 0.95 -4.44 8.47
N SER A 52 2.12 -4.11 7.89
CA SER A 52 2.46 -2.74 7.45
C SER A 52 1.44 -2.18 6.46
N ARG A 53 0.96 -3.02 5.53
CA ARG A 53 -0.13 -2.67 4.61
C ARG A 53 -1.48 -2.54 5.31
N HIS A 54 -1.75 -3.37 6.31
CA HIS A 54 -2.95 -3.24 7.13
C HIS A 54 -2.96 -1.93 7.91
N MET A 55 -1.84 -1.53 8.53
CA MET A 55 -1.75 -0.30 9.33
C MET A 55 -2.11 0.97 8.53
N ARG A 56 -1.92 0.96 7.20
CA ARG A 56 -2.40 2.04 6.33
C ARG A 56 -3.92 2.26 6.34
N THR A 57 -4.74 1.32 6.81
CA THR A 57 -6.19 1.53 6.98
C THR A 57 -6.52 2.32 8.24
N HIS A 58 -5.61 2.33 9.22
CA HIS A 58 -5.76 3.12 10.45
C HIS A 58 -5.15 4.51 10.34
N GLN A 59 -4.39 4.77 9.27
CA GLN A 59 -3.93 6.11 8.95
C GLN A 59 -5.15 6.97 8.57
N SER A 60 -5.44 7.95 9.42
CA SER A 60 -6.53 8.93 9.26
C SER A 60 -6.25 9.92 8.13
N GLU A 61 -4.97 10.15 7.80
CA GLU A 61 -4.56 11.01 6.71
C GLU A 61 -4.38 10.22 5.40
N ALA A 62 -5.03 10.71 4.35
CA ALA A 62 -4.96 10.09 3.04
C ALA A 62 -3.78 10.59 2.22
N ARG A 63 -2.91 9.65 1.82
CA ARG A 63 -1.69 9.95 1.07
C ARG A 63 -1.93 10.35 -0.38
N PHE A 64 -3.03 9.87 -0.96
CA PHE A 64 -3.37 10.13 -2.35
C PHE A 64 -4.75 10.74 -2.43
N THR A 65 -4.88 11.85 -3.14
CA THR A 65 -6.16 12.51 -3.37
C THR A 65 -6.38 12.65 -4.87
N CYS A 66 -7.58 12.31 -5.33
CA CYS A 66 -8.00 12.50 -6.70
C CYS A 66 -7.92 13.98 -7.08
N LYS A 67 -7.16 14.27 -8.13
CA LYS A 67 -6.93 15.62 -8.65
C LYS A 67 -8.00 16.11 -9.63
N PHE A 68 -8.97 15.25 -9.96
CA PHE A 68 -10.08 15.64 -10.80
C PHE A 68 -11.12 16.43 -9.99
N PRO A 69 -11.78 17.43 -10.59
CA PRO A 69 -12.79 18.23 -9.92
C PRO A 69 -13.92 17.33 -9.41
N LYS A 70 -14.57 17.77 -8.30
CA LYS A 70 -15.64 17.00 -7.64
C LYS A 70 -16.81 16.65 -8.58
N GLY A 71 -17.09 17.47 -9.59
CA GLY A 71 -18.10 17.16 -10.60
C GLY A 71 -17.79 15.92 -11.45
N GLN A 72 -16.50 15.65 -11.67
CA GLN A 72 -16.03 14.50 -12.46
C GLN A 72 -15.76 13.27 -11.57
N CYS A 73 -15.34 13.49 -10.33
CA CYS A 73 -15.10 12.44 -9.35
C CYS A 73 -16.31 12.17 -8.45
N ARG A 74 -17.05 11.08 -8.71
CA ARG A 74 -18.17 10.62 -7.86
C ARG A 74 -17.73 9.95 -6.55
N HIS A 75 -16.43 9.90 -6.25
CA HIS A 75 -15.94 9.28 -5.02
C HIS A 75 -16.10 10.25 -3.85
N LYS A 76 -16.90 9.88 -2.83
CA LYS A 76 -17.34 10.76 -1.73
C LYS A 76 -16.20 11.56 -1.08
N LEU A 77 -15.03 10.95 -0.93
CA LEU A 77 -13.87 11.59 -0.28
C LEU A 77 -12.73 11.89 -1.25
N GLY A 78 -12.71 11.28 -2.45
CA GLY A 78 -11.55 11.33 -3.36
C GLY A 78 -10.20 10.89 -2.77
N LYS A 79 -10.19 10.31 -1.57
CA LYS A 79 -9.00 10.04 -0.75
C LYS A 79 -8.66 8.54 -0.76
N PHE A 80 -7.37 8.22 -0.85
CA PHE A 80 -6.85 6.86 -0.90
C PHE A 80 -5.55 6.74 -0.10
N ASN A 81 -5.38 5.61 0.59
CA ASN A 81 -4.17 5.32 1.38
C ASN A 81 -3.19 4.39 0.64
N ARG A 82 -3.61 3.82 -0.50
CA ARG A 82 -2.80 2.88 -1.29
C ARG A 82 -2.63 3.38 -2.73
N PRO A 83 -1.38 3.35 -3.26
CA PRO A 83 -1.12 3.75 -4.64
C PRO A 83 -1.91 2.92 -5.66
N TYR A 84 -2.05 1.62 -5.40
CA TYR A 84 -2.79 0.70 -6.27
C TYR A 84 -4.27 1.10 -6.40
N ASP A 85 -4.95 1.34 -5.27
CA ASP A 85 -6.36 1.71 -5.26
C ASP A 85 -6.57 3.08 -5.93
N TYR A 86 -5.64 4.00 -5.71
CA TYR A 86 -5.62 5.31 -6.36
C TYR A 86 -5.50 5.20 -7.89
N LYS A 87 -4.48 4.50 -8.42
CA LYS A 87 -4.30 4.31 -9.87
C LYS A 87 -5.50 3.59 -10.51
N LYS A 88 -6.03 2.57 -9.84
CA LYS A 88 -7.23 1.83 -10.29
C LYS A 88 -8.47 2.72 -10.34
N HIS A 89 -8.65 3.59 -9.35
CA HIS A 89 -9.72 4.58 -9.36
C HIS A 89 -9.60 5.53 -10.56
N LEU A 90 -8.40 6.05 -10.83
CA LEU A 90 -8.17 6.96 -11.96
C LEU A 90 -8.59 6.34 -13.29
N LEU A 91 -8.12 5.12 -13.59
CA LEU A 91 -8.47 4.45 -14.84
C LEU A 91 -9.97 4.11 -14.94
N ASN A 92 -10.58 3.62 -13.87
CA ASN A 92 -11.99 3.23 -13.92
C ASN A 92 -12.95 4.42 -14.04
N ARG A 93 -12.58 5.55 -13.43
CA ARG A 93 -13.48 6.69 -13.28
C ARG A 93 -13.21 7.82 -14.27
N HIS A 94 -11.94 8.09 -14.55
CA HIS A 94 -11.50 9.27 -15.29
C HIS A 94 -10.87 8.95 -16.64
N PHE A 95 -10.68 7.67 -16.97
CA PHE A 95 -10.22 7.25 -18.28
C PHE A 95 -11.34 6.57 -19.07
N LYS A 96 -11.56 7.01 -20.30
CA LYS A 96 -12.54 6.41 -21.21
C LYS A 96 -11.82 5.41 -22.10
N PHE A 97 -11.77 4.15 -21.67
CA PHE A 97 -11.34 3.05 -22.53
C PHE A 97 -12.20 2.95 -23.79
N ASP A 98 -11.56 2.59 -24.90
CA ASP A 98 -12.27 2.35 -26.17
C ASP A 98 -13.14 1.10 -26.08
N ASP A 99 -12.58 0.04 -25.50
CA ASP A 99 -13.29 -1.21 -25.25
C ASP A 99 -13.97 -1.16 -23.86
N PRO A 100 -15.30 -1.25 -23.79
CA PRO A 100 -16.04 -1.31 -22.53
C PRO A 100 -15.69 -2.54 -21.66
N CYS A 101 -15.19 -3.63 -22.26
CA CYS A 101 -14.84 -4.87 -21.56
C CYS A 101 -13.68 -4.65 -20.59
N VAL A 102 -12.73 -3.78 -20.95
CA VAL A 102 -11.57 -3.43 -20.14
C VAL A 102 -11.99 -2.92 -18.78
N LYS A 103 -13.06 -2.13 -18.69
CA LYS A 103 -13.56 -1.62 -17.40
C LYS A 103 -13.94 -2.73 -16.42
N ARG A 104 -14.40 -3.88 -16.92
CA ARG A 104 -14.82 -5.04 -16.13
C ARG A 104 -13.65 -5.84 -15.56
N LEU A 105 -12.43 -5.66 -16.08
CA LEU A 105 -11.26 -6.37 -15.60
C LEU A 105 -11.00 -6.07 -14.12
N HIS A 106 -10.61 -7.08 -13.35
CA HIS A 106 -10.45 -6.93 -11.91
C HIS A 106 -9.10 -6.30 -11.53
N ASN A 107 -8.04 -6.64 -12.25
CA ASN A 107 -6.70 -6.19 -11.94
C ASN A 107 -6.39 -4.85 -12.60
N LEU A 108 -5.56 -4.06 -11.93
CA LEU A 108 -5.01 -2.83 -12.50
C LEU A 108 -4.11 -3.13 -13.70
N SER A 109 -3.24 -4.13 -13.60
CA SER A 109 -2.23 -4.45 -14.62
C SER A 109 -2.83 -4.77 -15.98
N ASP A 110 -3.93 -5.52 -16.00
CA ASP A 110 -4.59 -5.93 -17.24
C ASP A 110 -5.11 -4.72 -18.03
N LYS A 111 -5.52 -3.65 -17.32
CA LYS A 111 -6.06 -2.41 -17.91
C LYS A 111 -4.99 -1.46 -18.45
N LEU A 112 -3.72 -1.69 -18.11
CA LEU A 112 -2.66 -0.73 -18.40
C LEU A 112 -2.28 -0.69 -19.88
N PHE A 113 -2.52 -1.78 -20.61
CA PHE A 113 -2.14 -1.92 -22.01
C PHE A 113 -3.25 -1.52 -22.98
N ASP A 114 -4.44 -1.23 -22.46
CA ASP A 114 -5.58 -0.83 -23.26
C ASP A 114 -5.54 0.66 -23.61
N TRP A 115 -6.06 0.97 -24.79
CA TRP A 115 -6.17 2.33 -25.28
C TRP A 115 -7.47 3.01 -24.82
N GLY A 116 -7.39 4.33 -24.71
CA GLY A 116 -8.54 5.14 -24.41
C GLY A 116 -8.29 6.63 -24.54
N THR A 117 -9.33 7.39 -24.25
CA THR A 117 -9.37 8.85 -24.33
C THR A 117 -9.43 9.45 -22.92
N CYS A 118 -8.57 10.42 -22.68
CA CYS A 118 -8.66 11.31 -21.54
C CYS A 118 -9.80 12.32 -21.75
N PRO A 119 -10.47 12.79 -20.70
CA PRO A 119 -11.48 13.85 -20.78
C PRO A 119 -10.99 15.16 -21.43
N CYS A 120 -9.68 15.41 -21.49
CA CYS A 120 -9.10 16.55 -22.21
C CYS A 120 -9.06 16.37 -23.74
N GLY A 121 -9.48 15.21 -24.25
CA GLY A 121 -9.50 14.87 -25.68
C GLY A 121 -8.27 14.09 -26.16
N LEU A 122 -7.19 14.04 -25.37
CA LEU A 122 -5.99 13.31 -25.75
C LEU A 122 -6.14 11.80 -25.59
N ARG A 123 -5.52 11.06 -26.51
CA ARG A 123 -5.55 9.60 -26.56
C ARG A 123 -4.22 9.03 -26.07
N PHE A 124 -4.30 8.02 -25.22
CA PHE A 124 -3.14 7.38 -24.61
C PHE A 124 -3.38 5.88 -24.37
N MET A 125 -2.31 5.16 -24.10
CA MET A 125 -2.38 3.85 -23.46
C MET A 125 -2.59 4.05 -21.94
N GLY A 126 -3.34 3.16 -21.28
CA GLY A 126 -3.69 3.30 -19.86
C GLY A 126 -2.50 3.55 -18.93
N LYS A 127 -1.36 2.88 -19.18
CA LYS A 127 -0.09 3.11 -18.45
C LYS A 127 0.46 4.52 -18.66
N ASP A 128 0.61 4.92 -19.91
CA ASP A 128 1.18 6.23 -20.26
C ASP A 128 0.28 7.36 -19.78
N TRP A 129 -1.04 7.18 -19.86
CA TRP A 129 -1.99 8.15 -19.31
C TRP A 129 -1.79 8.39 -17.81
N LEU A 130 -1.61 7.31 -17.03
CA LEU A 130 -1.37 7.46 -15.60
C LEU A 130 -0.05 8.15 -15.32
N ASP A 131 1.06 7.64 -15.84
CA ASP A 131 2.39 8.04 -15.40
C ASP A 131 2.87 9.33 -16.10
N LYS A 132 2.53 9.54 -17.38
CA LYS A 132 3.02 10.69 -18.19
C LYS A 132 2.03 11.84 -18.30
N HIS A 133 0.74 11.63 -18.00
CA HIS A 133 -0.29 12.67 -18.18
C HIS A 133 -0.99 13.10 -16.89
N ILE A 134 -1.31 12.16 -15.99
CA ILE A 134 -2.02 12.48 -14.72
C ILE A 134 -1.06 12.64 -13.54
N LEU A 135 -0.07 11.75 -13.41
CA LEU A 135 0.88 11.70 -12.29
C LEU A 135 2.26 12.28 -12.63
N THR A 136 2.37 13.00 -13.74
CA THR A 136 3.62 13.63 -14.16
C THR A 136 3.93 14.89 -13.34
N GLU A 137 5.22 15.17 -13.17
CA GLU A 137 5.73 16.41 -12.57
C GLU A 137 5.80 17.54 -13.61
N ASP A 138 5.83 17.20 -14.90
CA ASP A 138 5.91 18.15 -16.01
C ASP A 138 4.56 18.87 -16.21
N ALA A 139 4.47 20.14 -15.82
CA ALA A 139 3.25 20.95 -16.00
C ALA A 139 2.76 21.01 -17.46
N SER A 140 3.68 20.99 -18.44
CA SER A 140 3.33 21.06 -19.87
C SER A 140 2.64 19.82 -20.42
N LYS A 141 2.86 18.65 -19.82
CA LYS A 141 2.25 17.37 -20.24
C LYS A 141 1.09 16.96 -19.33
N LYS A 142 0.96 17.63 -18.19
CA LYS A 142 -0.10 17.41 -17.21
C LYS A 142 -1.47 17.73 -17.84
N CYS A 143 -2.47 16.94 -17.47
CA CYS A 143 -3.83 17.18 -17.94
C CYS A 143 -4.33 18.58 -17.50
N PRO A 144 -4.94 19.38 -18.40
CA PRO A 144 -5.45 20.71 -18.05
C PRO A 144 -6.71 20.68 -17.19
N ILE A 145 -7.35 19.51 -17.03
CA ILE A 145 -8.60 19.34 -16.28
C ILE A 145 -8.35 19.03 -14.80
N ILE A 146 -7.13 18.63 -14.43
CA ILE A 146 -6.79 18.28 -13.06
C ILE A 146 -6.21 19.47 -12.31
N GLU A 147 -6.59 19.62 -11.05
CA GLU A 147 -6.15 20.67 -10.12
C GLU A 147 -4.81 20.31 -9.44
#